data_AF-A0A9N9DDG8-F1
#
_entry.id   AF-A0A9N9DDG8-F1
#
_cell.length_a   1.000
_cell.length_b   1.000
_cell.length_c   1.000
_cell.angle_alpha   90.00
_cell.angle_beta   90.00
_cell.angle_gamma   90.00
#
_symmetry.space_group_name_H-M   'P 1'
#
loop_
_entity.id
_entity.type
_entity.pdbx_description
1 polymer ?
#
loop_
_entity_poly.entity_id
_entity_poly.type
_entity_poly.pdbx_seq_one_letter_code
_entity_poly.pdbx_strand_id
1 'polypeptide(L)'
;MDIWDRKTLKKLVTIEAPNSSECAWSPDGRFIMTATLSPRLRVDNGYKIWHYTGVLVYARNINELLQVGWRPASVELYPMRSSLSPAPPAAKNIQEFAVKSTPKGAYRPPHARGQATPDHFKREDETTLKSPTHQNGLKSVSTNATNAESLSKAAAKNKKRAAKKKREENGSSSSVASVVEPADVLITNNHSNNLPSSQSGTNTTLSETEKKIRNLTKKLRQIAELKERQTNGEKLEQTQ
;
A
#
# COMPACT_ATOMS: atom_id res chain seq x y z
N MET A 1 6.88 9.58 -16.75
CA MET A 1 8.29 9.73 -17.11
C MET A 1 8.52 11.15 -17.62
N ASP A 2 9.57 11.82 -17.17
CA ASP A 2 9.87 13.19 -17.59
C ASP A 2 11.01 13.20 -18.62
N ILE A 3 10.81 13.91 -19.71
CA ILE A 3 11.81 14.11 -20.76
C ILE A 3 12.46 15.48 -20.55
N TRP A 4 13.79 15.52 -20.53
CA TRP A 4 14.59 16.72 -20.29
C TRP A 4 15.56 16.95 -21.45
N ASP A 5 15.74 18.21 -21.85
CA ASP A 5 16.83 18.58 -22.75
C ASP A 5 18.14 18.70 -21.96
N ARG A 6 19.14 17.89 -22.32
CA ARG A 6 20.48 17.90 -21.70
C ARG A 6 21.25 19.19 -21.98
N LYS A 7 21.00 19.90 -23.08
CA LYS A 7 21.70 21.16 -23.39
C LYS A 7 21.18 22.31 -22.53
N THR A 8 19.87 22.53 -22.49
CA THR A 8 19.27 23.64 -21.73
C THR A 8 18.89 23.30 -20.28
N LEU A 9 18.96 22.03 -19.88
CA LEU A 9 18.49 21.52 -18.57
C LEU A 9 17.01 21.81 -18.27
N LYS A 10 16.20 22.01 -19.31
CA LYS A 10 14.76 22.25 -19.18
C LYS A 10 13.98 20.95 -19.37
N LYS A 11 12.92 20.76 -18.57
CA LYS A 11 11.93 19.71 -18.83
C LYS A 11 11.18 20.05 -20.12
N LEU A 12 11.16 19.11 -21.07
CA LEU A 12 10.43 19.23 -22.33
C LEU A 12 8.97 18.80 -22.16
N VAL A 13 8.74 17.63 -21.56
CA VAL A 13 7.39 17.07 -21.39
C VAL A 13 7.36 16.03 -20.26
N THR A 14 6.17 15.79 -19.70
CA THR A 14 5.85 14.66 -18.85
C THR A 14 4.95 13.70 -19.63
N ILE A 15 5.32 12.42 -19.71
CA ILE A 15 4.55 11.38 -20.39
C ILE A 15 4.03 10.38 -19.34
N GLU A 16 2.72 10.15 -19.35
CA GLU A 16 2.05 9.20 -18.44
C GLU A 16 1.84 7.86 -19.13
N ALA A 17 2.62 6.87 -18.70
CA ALA A 17 2.50 5.47 -19.10
C ALA A 17 2.31 4.61 -17.84
N PRO A 18 1.11 4.60 -17.24
CA PRO A 18 0.84 3.80 -16.05
C PRO A 18 1.08 2.31 -16.35
N ASN A 19 1.42 1.55 -15.31
CA ASN A 19 1.60 0.09 -15.37
C ASN A 19 2.66 -0.42 -16.38
N SER A 20 3.45 0.47 -16.99
CA SER A 20 4.53 0.08 -17.90
C SER A 20 5.69 -0.53 -17.10
N SER A 21 6.09 -1.74 -17.51
CA SER A 21 7.19 -2.49 -16.93
C SER A 21 8.50 -2.30 -17.69
N GLU A 22 8.43 -1.95 -18.97
CA GLU A 22 9.57 -1.78 -19.88
C GLU A 22 9.52 -0.37 -20.50
N CYS A 23 10.67 0.29 -20.61
CA CYS A 23 10.79 1.54 -21.37
C CYS A 23 12.14 1.64 -22.11
N ALA A 24 12.09 1.95 -23.41
CA ALA A 24 13.27 1.98 -24.26
C ALA A 24 13.18 3.06 -25.34
N TRP A 25 14.29 3.73 -25.61
CA TRP A 25 14.43 4.69 -26.72
C TRP A 25 14.60 3.98 -28.06
N SER A 26 14.03 4.55 -29.12
CA SER A 26 14.31 4.14 -30.49
C SER A 26 15.77 4.45 -30.87
N PRO A 27 16.38 3.68 -31.79
CA PRO A 27 17.76 3.93 -32.22
C PRO A 27 18.00 5.32 -32.83
N ASP A 28 16.96 5.96 -33.37
CA ASP A 28 17.02 7.31 -33.93
C ASP A 28 16.85 8.43 -32.88
N GLY A 29 16.61 8.08 -31.61
CA GLY A 29 16.39 9.01 -30.51
C GLY A 29 15.15 9.90 -30.64
N ARG A 30 14.17 9.54 -31.49
CA ARG A 30 12.93 10.31 -31.65
C ARG A 30 11.74 9.75 -30.86
N PHE A 31 11.77 8.47 -30.54
CA PHE A 31 10.62 7.78 -29.95
C PHE A 31 11.01 7.06 -28.66
N ILE A 32 10.04 6.98 -27.74
CA ILE A 32 10.11 6.19 -26.53
C ILE A 32 9.03 5.13 -26.65
N MET A 33 9.42 3.86 -26.51
CA MET A 33 8.48 2.76 -26.31
C MET A 33 8.26 2.58 -24.81
N THR A 34 7.01 2.36 -24.42
CA THR A 34 6.63 1.90 -23.07
C THR A 34 5.74 0.68 -23.21
N ALA A 35 6.02 -0.40 -22.47
CA ALA A 35 5.24 -1.63 -22.57
C ALA A 35 4.90 -2.23 -21.21
N THR A 36 3.78 -2.94 -21.17
CA THR A 36 3.29 -3.69 -20.02
C THR A 36 3.35 -5.17 -20.38
N LEU A 37 4.22 -5.91 -19.69
CA LEU A 37 4.56 -7.29 -20.01
C LEU A 37 3.89 -8.32 -19.09
N SER A 38 3.50 -9.45 -19.66
CA SER A 38 3.15 -10.70 -18.97
C SER A 38 4.44 -11.45 -18.60
N PRO A 39 4.53 -12.16 -17.45
CA PRO A 39 3.47 -12.42 -16.46
C PRO A 39 3.33 -11.34 -15.38
N ARG A 40 4.14 -10.27 -15.42
CA ARG A 40 4.21 -9.26 -14.34
C ARG A 40 2.86 -8.58 -14.08
N LEU A 41 2.10 -8.28 -15.14
CA LEU A 41 0.73 -7.82 -15.05
C LEU A 41 -0.11 -8.54 -16.10
N ARG A 42 -1.39 -8.82 -15.81
CA ARG A 42 -2.34 -9.44 -16.77
C ARG A 42 -3.40 -8.49 -17.32
N VAL A 43 -3.25 -7.20 -17.04
CA VAL A 43 -4.15 -6.11 -17.46
C VAL A 43 -3.34 -5.14 -18.31
N ASP A 44 -3.98 -4.49 -19.29
CA ASP A 44 -3.37 -3.49 -20.20
C ASP A 44 -2.06 -3.94 -20.88
N ASN A 45 -1.95 -5.25 -21.17
CA ASN A 45 -0.77 -5.81 -21.83
C ASN A 45 -0.66 -5.30 -23.27
N GLY A 46 0.57 -5.00 -23.69
CA GLY A 46 0.82 -4.33 -24.96
C GLY A 46 1.93 -3.27 -24.86
N TYR A 47 2.03 -2.45 -25.90
CA TYR A 47 3.02 -1.38 -25.99
C TYR A 47 2.45 -0.10 -26.59
N LYS A 48 3.08 1.02 -26.24
CA LYS A 48 2.80 2.37 -26.72
C LYS A 48 4.10 3.01 -27.18
N ILE A 49 4.05 3.76 -28.28
CA ILE A 49 5.19 4.50 -28.85
C ILE A 49 4.84 5.98 -28.80
N TRP A 50 5.67 6.74 -28.10
CA TRP A 50 5.55 8.17 -27.90
C TRP A 50 6.67 8.88 -28.65
N HIS A 51 6.40 10.04 -29.23
CA HIS A 51 7.46 10.97 -29.63
C HIS A 51 7.99 11.68 -28.36
N TYR A 52 9.25 12.15 -28.34
CA TYR A 52 9.80 12.85 -27.16
C TYR A 52 9.10 14.19 -26.84
N THR A 53 8.25 14.71 -27.73
CA THR A 53 7.33 15.83 -27.44
C THR A 53 6.10 15.42 -26.63
N GLY A 54 5.96 14.13 -26.30
CA GLY A 54 4.86 13.56 -25.52
C GLY A 54 3.64 13.14 -26.33
N VAL A 55 3.63 13.36 -27.65
CA VAL A 55 2.57 12.88 -28.54
C VAL A 55 2.63 11.36 -28.60
N LEU A 56 1.52 10.70 -28.26
CA LEU A 56 1.32 9.28 -28.54
C LEU A 56 1.24 9.10 -30.06
N VAL A 57 2.11 8.27 -30.63
CA VAL A 57 2.23 8.04 -32.08
C VAL A 57 1.59 6.72 -32.46
N TYR A 58 1.71 5.72 -31.60
CA TYR A 58 1.17 4.39 -31.85
C TYR A 58 0.88 3.66 -30.53
N ALA A 59 -0.08 2.75 -30.54
CA ALA A 59 -0.37 1.86 -29.44
C ALA A 59 -0.84 0.50 -29.98
N ARG A 60 -0.68 -0.56 -29.20
CA ARG A 60 -1.25 -1.89 -29.49
C ARG A 60 -1.42 -2.67 -28.20
N ASN A 61 -2.64 -3.14 -27.95
CA ASN A 61 -2.94 -4.13 -26.92
C ASN A 61 -2.60 -5.52 -27.46
N ILE A 62 -2.03 -6.36 -26.61
CA ILE A 62 -1.65 -7.74 -26.91
C ILE A 62 -1.99 -8.54 -25.65
N ASN A 63 -2.81 -9.59 -25.75
CA ASN A 63 -3.31 -10.31 -24.58
C ASN A 63 -2.20 -10.77 -23.62
N GLU A 64 -1.11 -11.30 -24.17
CA GLU A 64 0.08 -11.70 -23.43
C GLU A 64 1.33 -11.22 -24.18
N LEU A 65 1.94 -10.14 -23.71
CA LEU A 65 3.19 -9.62 -24.27
C LEU A 65 4.36 -10.03 -23.37
N LEU A 66 5.14 -11.03 -23.77
CA LEU A 66 6.27 -11.52 -22.96
C LEU A 66 7.50 -10.60 -23.05
N GLN A 67 7.78 -10.07 -24.24
CA GLN A 67 8.92 -9.20 -24.52
C GLN A 67 8.59 -8.26 -25.68
N VAL A 68 9.15 -7.06 -25.65
CA VAL A 68 9.22 -6.17 -26.81
C VAL A 68 10.54 -5.40 -26.76
N GLY A 69 11.11 -5.10 -27.91
CA GLY A 69 12.38 -4.37 -28.03
C GLY A 69 12.48 -3.65 -29.36
N TRP A 70 13.24 -2.56 -29.39
CA TRP A 70 13.63 -1.95 -30.65
C TRP A 70 14.67 -2.83 -31.35
N ARG A 71 14.57 -2.96 -32.68
CA ARG A 71 15.62 -3.60 -33.47
C ARG A 71 16.91 -2.76 -33.34
N PRO A 72 18.04 -3.34 -32.91
CA PRO A 72 19.32 -2.64 -32.88
C PRO A 72 19.73 -2.14 -34.28
N ALA A 73 20.39 -0.99 -34.34
CA ALA A 73 20.86 -0.37 -35.58
C ALA A 73 22.15 0.42 -35.32
N SER A 74 23.00 0.57 -36.35
CA SER A 74 24.25 1.34 -36.25
C SER A 74 23.97 2.82 -35.96
N VAL A 75 24.82 3.43 -35.12
CA VAL A 75 24.78 4.87 -34.80
C VAL A 75 25.03 5.71 -36.06
N GLU A 76 25.75 5.18 -37.04
CA GLU A 76 26.05 5.84 -38.33
C GLU A 76 24.80 6.15 -39.15
N LEU A 77 23.73 5.38 -38.98
CA LEU A 77 22.43 5.63 -39.63
C LEU A 77 21.68 6.82 -39.02
N TYR A 78 22.09 7.27 -37.83
CA TYR A 78 21.42 8.30 -37.04
C TYR A 78 22.41 9.37 -36.56
N PRO A 79 23.04 10.13 -37.47
CA PRO A 79 23.97 11.19 -37.12
C PRO A 79 23.33 12.24 -36.21
N MET A 80 24.14 12.84 -35.33
CA MET A 80 23.64 13.78 -34.33
C MET A 80 23.01 15.01 -34.99
N ARG A 81 21.73 15.24 -34.74
CA ARG A 81 20.95 16.31 -35.37
C ARG A 81 21.24 17.66 -34.71
N SER A 82 21.29 18.71 -35.53
CA SER A 82 21.39 20.10 -35.08
C SER A 82 20.10 20.60 -34.42
N SER A 83 18.93 20.11 -34.85
CA SER A 83 17.61 20.50 -34.38
C SER A 83 16.71 19.31 -34.00
N LEU A 84 15.67 19.61 -33.22
CA LEU A 84 14.61 18.67 -32.87
C LEU A 84 13.61 18.54 -34.04
N SER A 85 13.19 17.30 -34.34
CA SER A 85 12.11 17.01 -35.28
C SER A 85 10.74 17.50 -34.78
N PRO A 86 9.85 17.98 -35.66
CA PRO A 86 8.46 18.25 -35.29
C PRO A 86 7.76 16.95 -34.86
N ALA A 87 6.68 17.08 -34.07
CA ALA A 87 5.86 15.94 -33.69
C ALA A 87 5.16 15.35 -34.94
N PRO A 88 5.20 14.03 -35.16
CA PRO A 88 4.45 13.41 -36.25
C PRO A 88 2.94 13.43 -35.95
N PRO A 89 2.08 13.32 -36.99
CA PRO A 89 0.64 13.17 -36.80
C PRO A 89 0.30 11.94 -35.96
N ALA A 90 -0.67 12.06 -35.06
CA ALA A 90 -1.18 10.94 -34.28
C ALA A 90 -1.80 9.87 -35.20
N ALA A 91 -1.40 8.60 -35.05
CA ALA A 91 -1.95 7.53 -35.87
C ALA A 91 -3.42 7.22 -35.55
N LYS A 92 -4.19 6.81 -36.57
CA LYS A 92 -5.63 6.51 -36.46
C LYS A 92 -5.98 5.48 -35.38
N ASN A 93 -5.07 4.54 -35.08
CA ASN A 93 -5.27 3.47 -34.11
C ASN A 93 -5.42 3.97 -32.64
N ILE A 94 -5.01 5.21 -32.35
CA ILE A 94 -4.99 5.76 -30.98
C ILE A 94 -6.39 5.94 -30.37
N GLN A 95 -7.46 5.94 -31.18
CA GLN A 95 -8.83 6.17 -30.69
C GLN A 95 -9.29 5.17 -29.60
N GLU A 96 -8.80 3.93 -29.64
CA GLU A 96 -9.09 2.92 -28.62
C GLU A 96 -8.31 3.13 -27.31
N PHE A 97 -7.22 3.90 -27.37
CA PHE A 97 -6.29 4.17 -26.28
C PHE A 97 -6.46 5.56 -25.67
N ALA A 98 -7.33 6.39 -26.26
CA ALA A 98 -7.82 7.61 -25.64
C ALA A 98 -8.47 7.24 -24.30
N VAL A 99 -7.95 7.78 -23.19
CA VAL A 99 -8.34 7.39 -21.84
C VAL A 99 -9.82 7.73 -21.62
N LYS A 100 -10.70 6.73 -21.73
CA LYS A 100 -12.06 6.79 -21.22
C LYS A 100 -11.94 6.86 -19.70
N SER A 101 -12.05 8.07 -19.15
CA SER A 101 -12.06 8.32 -17.72
C SER A 101 -13.31 7.67 -17.11
N THR A 102 -13.17 6.42 -16.66
CA THR A 102 -14.22 5.78 -15.87
C THR A 102 -14.47 6.65 -14.63
N PRO A 103 -15.72 7.09 -14.36
CA PRO A 103 -15.99 7.93 -13.21
C PRO A 103 -15.55 7.21 -11.93
N LYS A 104 -14.85 7.91 -11.04
CA LYS A 104 -14.36 7.38 -9.75
C LYS A 104 -15.53 7.22 -8.76
N GLY A 105 -16.47 6.33 -9.09
CA GLY A 105 -17.55 5.93 -8.19
C GLY A 105 -16.99 5.24 -6.95
N ALA A 106 -17.58 5.51 -5.78
CA ALA A 106 -17.19 4.86 -4.54
C ALA A 106 -17.33 3.33 -4.65
N TYR A 107 -16.31 2.60 -4.20
CA TYR A 107 -16.29 1.14 -4.28
C TYR A 107 -17.46 0.54 -3.49
N ARG A 108 -18.33 -0.19 -4.19
CA ARG A 108 -19.42 -0.95 -3.58
C ARG A 108 -18.97 -2.41 -3.39
N PRO A 109 -19.04 -2.98 -2.18
CA PRO A 109 -18.71 -4.38 -1.97
C PRO A 109 -19.68 -5.28 -2.75
N PRO A 110 -19.26 -6.49 -3.17
CA PRO A 110 -20.02 -7.32 -4.09
C PRO A 110 -21.45 -7.61 -3.63
N HIS A 111 -21.67 -7.84 -2.34
CA HIS A 111 -22.99 -8.10 -1.75
C HIS A 111 -23.93 -6.89 -1.68
N ALA A 112 -23.44 -5.66 -1.94
CA ALA A 112 -24.23 -4.42 -1.94
C ALA A 112 -24.48 -3.85 -3.35
N ARG A 113 -24.03 -4.54 -4.40
CA ARG A 113 -24.26 -4.14 -5.79
C ARG A 113 -25.73 -4.41 -6.14
N GLY A 114 -26.49 -3.36 -6.43
CA GLY A 114 -27.94 -3.44 -6.73
C GLY A 114 -28.87 -3.08 -5.57
N GLN A 115 -28.35 -2.91 -4.34
CA GLN A 115 -29.12 -2.36 -3.23
C GLN A 115 -29.05 -0.83 -3.20
N ALA A 116 -30.12 -0.19 -2.73
CA ALA A 116 -30.16 1.25 -2.54
C ALA A 116 -29.05 1.69 -1.56
N THR A 117 -28.34 2.77 -1.88
CA THR A 117 -27.26 3.28 -1.02
C THR A 117 -27.88 3.78 0.29
N PRO A 118 -27.57 3.18 1.46
CA PRO A 118 -28.01 3.74 2.74
C PRO A 118 -27.39 5.12 2.92
N ASP A 119 -28.18 6.09 3.42
CA ASP A 119 -27.83 7.52 3.34
C ASP A 119 -26.49 7.87 4.01
N HIS A 120 -26.05 7.10 5.00
CA HIS A 120 -24.73 7.21 5.65
C HIS A 120 -23.53 7.07 4.67
N PHE A 121 -23.73 6.54 3.46
CA PHE A 121 -22.70 6.43 2.41
C PHE A 121 -22.92 7.37 1.21
N LYS A 122 -23.94 8.24 1.25
CA LYS A 122 -24.08 9.32 0.27
C LYS A 122 -23.19 10.50 0.70
N ARG A 123 -22.53 11.15 -0.25
CA ARG A 123 -21.95 12.49 -0.01
C ARG A 123 -23.07 13.52 -0.02
N GLU A 124 -22.98 14.49 0.88
CA GLU A 124 -23.88 15.65 0.94
C GLU A 124 -23.91 16.43 -0.39
N ASP A 125 -22.79 16.46 -1.12
CA ASP A 125 -22.65 17.10 -2.44
C ASP A 125 -23.59 16.57 -3.55
N GLU A 126 -24.15 15.35 -3.45
CA GLU A 126 -25.13 14.85 -4.44
C GLU A 126 -26.58 15.25 -4.14
N THR A 127 -26.85 15.99 -3.05
CA THR A 127 -28.20 16.45 -2.70
C THR A 127 -28.59 17.72 -3.45
N THR A 128 -28.88 17.60 -4.75
CA THR A 128 -29.48 18.68 -5.58
C THR A 128 -30.95 19.00 -5.24
N LEU A 129 -31.39 18.70 -4.01
CA LEU A 129 -32.72 19.00 -3.50
C LEU A 129 -32.69 20.31 -2.72
N LYS A 130 -33.12 21.36 -3.42
CA LYS A 130 -33.54 22.71 -2.96
C LYS A 130 -33.56 22.90 -1.43
N SER A 131 -32.70 23.81 -0.97
CA SER A 131 -32.68 24.34 0.40
C SER A 131 -34.09 24.69 0.92
N PRO A 132 -34.52 24.18 2.08
CA PRO A 132 -35.70 24.67 2.77
C PRO A 132 -35.36 25.96 3.51
N THR A 133 -35.93 27.07 3.05
CA THR A 133 -35.85 28.37 3.72
C THR A 133 -36.40 28.28 5.16
N HIS A 134 -35.56 28.45 6.16
CA HIS A 134 -36.01 28.69 7.53
C HIS A 134 -36.56 30.12 7.67
N GLN A 135 -37.89 30.26 7.67
CA GLN A 135 -38.55 31.41 8.28
C GLN A 135 -39.04 31.05 9.69
N ASN A 136 -38.92 32.01 10.61
CA ASN A 136 -39.25 31.82 12.02
C ASN A 136 -40.75 31.89 12.28
N GLY A 137 -41.25 30.93 13.05
CA GLY A 137 -42.28 31.15 14.05
C GLY A 137 -43.74 31.12 13.58
N LEU A 138 -44.44 30.04 13.94
CA LEU A 138 -45.64 30.13 14.79
C LEU A 138 -45.90 28.78 15.47
N LYS A 139 -46.43 28.80 16.69
CA LYS A 139 -46.75 27.58 17.47
C LYS A 139 -48.18 27.15 17.18
N SER A 140 -48.42 25.84 17.07
CA SER A 140 -49.74 25.24 17.25
C SER A 140 -49.62 23.95 18.05
N VAL A 141 -50.62 23.64 18.85
CA VAL A 141 -50.61 22.59 19.88
C VAL A 141 -51.71 21.57 19.55
N SER A 142 -51.37 20.27 19.52
CA SER A 142 -52.30 19.23 19.97
C SER A 142 -51.58 17.93 20.33
N THR A 143 -51.93 17.46 21.52
CA THR A 143 -51.60 16.21 22.20
C THR A 143 -51.94 14.92 21.45
N ASN A 144 -51.07 13.90 21.53
CA ASN A 144 -51.32 12.75 22.41
C ASN A 144 -50.08 11.87 22.60
N ALA A 145 -50.02 11.14 23.73
CA ALA A 145 -48.83 10.43 24.19
C ALA A 145 -49.10 8.94 24.47
N THR A 146 -48.07 8.09 24.33
CA THR A 146 -47.85 6.89 25.17
C THR A 146 -46.36 6.55 25.22
N ASN A 147 -45.86 6.26 26.43
CA ASN A 147 -44.44 6.02 26.73
C ASN A 147 -43.98 4.59 26.39
N ALA A 148 -42.71 4.45 26.00
CA ALA A 148 -41.90 3.25 26.26
C ALA A 148 -40.40 3.59 26.22
N GLU A 149 -39.72 3.56 27.37
CA GLU A 149 -38.28 3.81 27.47
C GLU A 149 -37.45 2.67 26.86
N SER A 150 -36.79 2.92 25.73
CA SER A 150 -35.79 1.98 25.18
C SER A 150 -34.40 2.21 25.81
N LEU A 151 -34.11 1.53 26.91
CA LEU A 151 -32.77 1.52 27.52
C LEU A 151 -31.71 1.01 26.53
N SER A 152 -30.53 1.65 26.54
CA SER A 152 -29.47 1.37 25.56
C SER A 152 -28.86 -0.03 25.70
N LYS A 153 -28.39 -0.60 24.57
CA LYS A 153 -27.78 -1.95 24.49
C LYS A 153 -26.58 -2.16 25.42
N ALA A 154 -25.98 -1.10 25.96
CA ALA A 154 -24.90 -1.17 26.93
C ALA A 154 -25.36 -1.67 28.33
N ALA A 155 -26.53 -1.23 28.80
CA ALA A 155 -27.02 -1.52 30.16
C ALA A 155 -27.30 -3.02 30.36
N ALA A 156 -27.90 -3.68 29.37
CA ALA A 156 -28.21 -5.12 29.42
C ALA A 156 -26.95 -6.01 29.51
N LYS A 157 -25.83 -5.57 28.91
CA LYS A 157 -24.59 -6.37 28.84
C LYS A 157 -23.85 -6.39 30.18
N ASN A 158 -23.90 -5.32 30.96
CA ASN A 158 -23.31 -5.26 32.29
C ASN A 158 -24.09 -6.09 33.32
N LYS A 159 -25.44 -6.07 33.28
CA LYS A 159 -26.29 -6.88 34.17
C LYS A 159 -26.03 -8.39 33.99
N LYS A 160 -25.78 -8.85 32.76
CA LYS A 160 -25.41 -10.25 32.46
C LYS A 160 -24.00 -10.65 32.89
N ARG A 161 -23.03 -9.72 32.91
CA ARG A 161 -21.66 -9.98 33.41
C ARG A 161 -21.61 -10.09 34.94
N ALA A 162 -22.35 -9.25 35.66
CA ALA A 162 -22.42 -9.29 37.13
C ALA A 162 -22.96 -10.64 37.66
N ALA A 163 -23.93 -11.24 36.96
CA ALA A 163 -24.51 -12.53 37.35
C ALA A 163 -23.55 -13.73 37.15
N LYS A 164 -22.61 -13.66 36.19
CA LYS A 164 -21.66 -14.77 35.96
C LYS A 164 -20.57 -14.84 37.03
N LYS A 165 -20.09 -13.68 37.53
CA LYS A 165 -18.99 -13.62 38.50
C LYS A 165 -19.33 -14.18 39.89
N LYS A 166 -20.61 -14.41 40.21
CA LYS A 166 -21.07 -15.05 41.47
C LYS A 166 -21.25 -16.58 41.39
N ARG A 167 -20.82 -17.24 40.31
CA ARG A 167 -20.95 -18.70 40.12
C ARG A 167 -19.64 -19.48 40.04
N GLU A 168 -18.49 -18.82 40.10
CA GLU A 168 -17.16 -19.43 39.89
C GLU A 168 -16.32 -19.44 41.19
N GLU A 169 -16.92 -19.18 42.36
CA GLU A 169 -16.23 -19.00 43.66
C GLU A 169 -16.43 -20.16 44.67
N ASN A 170 -16.87 -21.35 44.22
CA ASN A 170 -17.01 -22.56 45.05
C ASN A 170 -16.54 -23.82 44.28
N GLY A 171 -15.37 -24.37 44.63
CA GLY A 171 -14.87 -25.65 44.07
C GLY A 171 -13.38 -25.91 44.33
N SER A 172 -13.07 -26.90 45.19
CA SER A 172 -11.73 -27.17 45.74
C SER A 172 -11.61 -28.66 46.13
N SER A 173 -10.47 -29.35 46.04
CA SER A 173 -9.19 -29.10 45.33
C SER A 173 -8.40 -30.44 45.27
N SER A 174 -7.05 -30.45 45.47
CA SER A 174 -6.17 -31.64 45.61
C SER A 174 -5.86 -32.40 44.29
N SER A 175 -4.64 -32.91 44.00
CA SER A 175 -3.38 -33.04 44.78
C SER A 175 -2.14 -33.37 43.90
N VAL A 176 -0.96 -32.77 44.24
CA VAL A 176 0.41 -33.37 44.43
C VAL A 176 1.04 -34.18 43.25
N ALA A 177 2.33 -34.10 42.83
CA ALA A 177 3.66 -33.68 43.34
C ALA A 177 4.62 -33.32 42.13
N SER A 178 5.97 -33.17 42.19
CA SER A 178 6.97 -32.50 43.07
C SER A 178 8.42 -32.83 42.57
N VAL A 179 9.48 -32.23 43.17
CA VAL A 179 10.93 -32.64 43.16
C VAL A 179 11.78 -32.29 41.90
N VAL A 180 13.06 -31.80 41.94
CA VAL A 180 13.95 -31.08 42.92
C VAL A 180 15.10 -30.43 42.10
N GLU A 181 15.73 -29.36 42.61
CA GLU A 181 16.96 -28.69 42.10
C GLU A 181 18.23 -29.22 42.83
N PRO A 182 19.47 -29.11 42.30
CA PRO A 182 20.27 -27.92 42.67
C PRO A 182 21.32 -27.46 41.62
N ALA A 183 21.95 -26.32 41.90
CA ALA A 183 23.02 -25.69 41.11
C ALA A 183 24.43 -26.25 41.40
N ASP A 184 25.41 -25.88 40.57
CA ASP A 184 26.63 -25.25 41.13
C ASP A 184 27.41 -24.38 40.11
N VAL A 185 28.29 -23.51 40.63
CA VAL A 185 28.96 -22.40 39.92
C VAL A 185 30.48 -22.58 39.88
N LEU A 186 31.15 -22.22 38.78
CA LEU A 186 32.57 -21.80 38.80
C LEU A 186 32.85 -20.60 37.87
N ILE A 187 33.78 -19.75 38.31
CA ILE A 187 34.13 -18.43 37.74
C ILE A 187 35.64 -18.38 37.48
N THR A 188 36.07 -17.75 36.37
CA THR A 188 37.39 -17.06 36.30
C THR A 188 37.39 -15.85 35.35
N ASN A 189 37.52 -14.66 35.96
CA ASN A 189 38.36 -13.48 35.62
C ASN A 189 39.22 -13.51 34.32
N ASN A 190 39.61 -12.41 33.66
CA ASN A 190 39.41 -10.96 33.86
C ASN A 190 39.88 -10.21 32.58
N HIS A 191 39.26 -9.07 32.22
CA HIS A 191 40.02 -7.82 31.99
C HIS A 191 39.12 -6.58 31.91
N SER A 192 39.64 -5.46 32.39
CA SER A 192 38.89 -4.24 32.76
C SER A 192 39.05 -3.10 31.74
N ASN A 193 38.00 -2.28 31.53
CA ASN A 193 38.00 -0.87 31.97
C ASN A 193 36.71 -0.09 31.65
N ASN A 194 36.20 0.61 32.68
CA ASN A 194 35.16 1.66 32.62
C ASN A 194 35.75 2.99 32.09
N LEU A 195 35.03 3.78 31.28
CA LEU A 195 34.00 4.79 31.63
C LEU A 195 34.53 6.03 32.38
N PRO A 196 34.05 7.24 32.04
CA PRO A 196 33.36 8.02 33.07
C PRO A 196 31.97 8.50 32.64
N SER A 197 31.13 8.76 33.64
CA SER A 197 29.68 8.94 33.54
C SER A 197 29.23 10.41 33.65
N SER A 198 28.03 10.71 33.16
CA SER A 198 27.16 11.74 33.74
C SER A 198 25.68 11.38 33.51
N GLN A 199 24.82 11.76 34.46
CA GLN A 199 23.40 11.39 34.51
C GLN A 199 22.53 12.47 33.86
N SER A 200 21.42 12.08 33.22
CA SER A 200 20.13 12.75 33.38
C SER A 200 19.00 11.90 32.81
N GLY A 201 17.88 11.79 33.53
CA GLY A 201 16.68 11.11 33.06
C GLY A 201 15.73 12.07 32.34
N THR A 202 15.43 11.79 31.06
CA THR A 202 14.27 12.33 30.34
C THR A 202 13.72 11.29 29.37
N ASN A 203 12.46 11.44 28.95
CA ASN A 203 11.78 10.52 28.04
C ASN A 203 12.33 10.63 26.60
N THR A 204 13.46 9.97 26.32
CA THR A 204 14.00 9.94 24.95
C THR A 204 13.18 9.00 24.08
N THR A 205 12.50 9.56 23.08
CA THR A 205 11.89 8.79 22.00
C THR A 205 12.97 7.96 21.32
N LEU A 206 12.93 6.63 21.48
CA LEU A 206 13.92 5.69 20.92
C LEU A 206 14.29 6.08 19.50
N SER A 207 15.55 6.45 19.31
CA SER A 207 16.05 6.94 18.03
C SER A 207 15.85 5.88 16.96
N GLU A 208 15.64 6.29 15.72
CA GLU A 208 15.55 5.34 14.61
C GLU A 208 16.77 4.42 14.55
N THR A 209 17.94 4.92 14.92
CA THR A 209 19.18 4.14 15.00
C THR A 209 19.05 2.99 16.00
N GLU A 210 18.56 3.25 17.22
CA GLU A 210 18.38 2.23 18.26
C GLU A 210 17.33 1.18 17.88
N LYS A 211 16.24 1.59 17.21
CA LYS A 211 15.23 0.67 16.67
C LYS A 211 15.82 -0.20 15.55
N LYS A 212 16.60 0.39 14.64
CA LYS A 212 17.32 -0.32 13.58
C LYS A 212 18.33 -1.33 14.17
N ILE A 213 19.11 -0.93 15.18
CA ILE A 213 20.03 -1.80 15.92
C ILE A 213 19.29 -2.98 16.55
N ARG A 214 18.23 -2.75 17.35
CA ARG A 214 17.44 -3.81 17.98
C ARG A 214 16.85 -4.79 16.96
N ASN A 215 16.38 -4.30 15.82
CA ASN A 215 15.87 -5.14 14.74
C ASN A 215 16.97 -5.94 14.03
N LEU A 216 18.17 -5.36 13.84
CA LEU A 216 19.33 -6.06 13.30
C LEU A 216 19.76 -7.19 14.23
N THR A 217 19.91 -6.93 15.53
CA THR A 217 20.28 -7.93 16.53
C THR A 217 19.27 -9.09 16.59
N LYS A 218 17.97 -8.81 16.49
CA LYS A 218 16.93 -9.85 16.38
C LYS A 218 17.11 -10.73 15.15
N LYS A 219 17.33 -10.13 13.96
CA LYS A 219 17.58 -10.88 12.72
C LYS A 219 18.84 -11.74 12.81
N LEU A 220 19.92 -11.21 13.38
CA LEU A 220 21.16 -11.97 13.59
C LEU A 220 20.97 -13.18 14.51
N ARG A 221 20.18 -13.03 15.59
CA ARG A 221 19.82 -14.16 16.46
C ARG A 221 18.98 -15.22 15.74
N GLN A 222 17.98 -14.81 14.94
CA GLN A 222 17.18 -15.74 14.12
C GLN A 222 18.04 -16.49 13.09
N ILE A 223 19.02 -15.82 12.46
CA ILE A 223 19.96 -16.47 11.54
C ILE A 223 20.86 -17.47 12.26
N ALA A 224 21.30 -17.18 13.49
CA ALA A 224 22.07 -18.12 14.29
C ALA A 224 21.25 -19.37 14.66
N GLU A 225 20.01 -19.18 15.13
CA GLU A 225 19.09 -20.28 15.46
C GLU A 225 18.75 -21.16 14.24
N LEU A 226 18.51 -20.54 13.07
CA LEU A 226 18.28 -21.29 11.83
C LEU A 226 19.52 -22.08 11.38
N LYS A 227 20.73 -21.54 11.57
CA LYS A 227 21.98 -22.26 11.29
C LYS A 227 22.19 -23.43 12.25
N GLU A 228 21.87 -23.27 13.52
CA GLU A 228 21.98 -24.33 14.53
C GLU A 228 21.01 -25.49 14.24
N ARG A 229 19.75 -25.17 13.88
CA ARG A 229 18.77 -26.15 13.39
C ARG A 229 19.25 -26.86 12.12
N GLN A 230 19.87 -26.12 11.20
CA GLN A 230 20.47 -26.68 9.98
C GLN A 230 21.64 -27.63 10.28
N THR A 231 22.52 -27.31 11.24
CA THR A 231 23.61 -28.21 11.67
C THR A 231 23.09 -29.44 12.42
N ASN A 232 21.95 -29.32 13.11
CA ASN A 232 21.27 -30.43 13.78
C ASN A 232 20.43 -31.30 12.82
N GLY A 233 20.49 -31.04 11.50
CA GLY A 233 19.81 -31.83 10.48
C GLY A 233 18.31 -31.58 10.34
N GLU A 234 17.77 -30.55 10.99
CA GLU A 234 16.34 -30.21 10.90
C GLU A 234 16.03 -29.61 9.52
N LYS A 235 15.01 -30.15 8.84
CA LYS A 235 14.68 -29.77 7.46
C LYS A 235 13.92 -28.44 7.45
N LEU A 236 14.63 -27.35 7.16
CA LEU A 236 14.06 -26.01 7.08
C LEU A 236 13.06 -25.88 5.92
N GLU A 237 11.79 -25.63 6.24
CA GLU A 237 10.72 -25.35 5.28
C GLU A 237 11.01 -24.04 4.50
N GLN A 238 11.04 -24.13 3.17
CA GLN A 238 11.13 -22.97 2.28
C GLN A 238 9.74 -22.36 2.06
N THR A 239 9.23 -21.63 3.04
CA THR A 239 7.92 -20.95 2.93
C THR A 239 8.01 -19.47 2.58
N GLN A 240 7.49 -19.17 1.37
CA GLN A 240 6.87 -17.93 0.85
C GLN A 240 7.56 -16.58 1.07
#